data_AF-A0A3D1IF91-F1
#
_entry.id   AF-A0A3D1IF91-F1
#
_cell.length_a   1.000
_cell.length_b   1.000
_cell.length_c   1.000
_cell.angle_alpha   90.00
_cell.angle_beta   90.00
_cell.angle_gamma   90.00
#
_symmetry.space_group_name_H-M   'P 1'
#
loop_
_entity.id
_entity.type
_entity.pdbx_description
1 polymer ?
#
loop_
_entity_poly.entity_id
_entity_poly.type
_entity_poly.pdbx_seq_one_letter_code
_entity_poly.pdbx_strand_id
1 'polypeptide(L)'
;KVVADSVRQWRGHSRGHWEDDTLVVETTHFSPNADFRGAAENLRLVEHFRLASPDTLDYTFTVTDPTTWTSPWTATFPIERIDGPMYEYA
;
A
#
# COMPACT_ATOMS: atom_id res chain seq x y z
N LYS A 1 -13.04 -13.95 2.84
CA LYS A 1 -13.84 -14.32 1.65
C LYS A 1 -12.95 -14.10 0.44
N VAL A 2 -12.77 -15.10 -0.42
CA VAL A 2 -11.97 -14.93 -1.64
C VAL A 2 -12.76 -14.04 -2.60
N VAL A 3 -12.16 -12.91 -3.01
CA VAL A 3 -12.67 -12.07 -4.09
C VAL A 3 -12.15 -12.66 -5.40
N ALA A 4 -13.02 -12.80 -6.39
CA ALA A 4 -12.65 -13.33 -7.70
C ALA A 4 -11.70 -12.37 -8.43
N ASP A 5 -10.74 -12.91 -9.18
CA ASP A 5 -9.70 -12.14 -9.87
C ASP A 5 -10.25 -11.13 -10.92
N SER A 6 -11.50 -11.30 -11.34
CA SER A 6 -12.16 -10.35 -12.25
C SER A 6 -12.68 -9.09 -11.56
N VAL A 7 -12.80 -9.09 -10.23
CA VAL A 7 -13.36 -7.97 -9.47
C VAL A 7 -12.25 -6.97 -9.18
N ARG A 8 -12.39 -5.77 -9.75
CA ARG A 8 -11.50 -4.64 -9.50
C ARG A 8 -12.17 -3.59 -8.63
N GLN A 9 -11.43 -3.01 -7.70
CA GLN A 9 -11.90 -1.96 -6.79
C GLN A 9 -11.13 -0.68 -7.04
N TRP A 10 -11.73 0.47 -6.75
CA TRP A 10 -11.09 1.78 -7.00
C TRP A 10 -9.71 1.90 -6.38
N ARG A 11 -9.57 1.44 -5.12
CA ARG A 11 -8.30 1.42 -4.36
C ARG A 11 -7.62 0.05 -4.34
N GLY A 12 -8.04 -0.84 -5.24
CA GLY A 12 -7.57 -2.22 -5.25
C GLY A 12 -8.10 -3.05 -4.07
N HIS A 13 -7.58 -4.26 -3.97
CA HIS A 13 -7.93 -5.26 -2.97
C HIS A 13 -6.67 -5.66 -2.19
N SER A 14 -6.66 -5.34 -0.90
CA SER A 14 -5.52 -5.59 -0.01
C SER A 14 -5.62 -6.95 0.67
N ARG A 15 -4.48 -7.64 0.80
CA ARG A 15 -4.31 -8.86 1.61
C ARG A 15 -3.04 -8.72 2.43
N GLY A 16 -3.12 -9.01 3.72
CA GLY A 16 -1.99 -8.88 4.62
C GLY A 16 -1.64 -10.17 5.34
N HIS A 17 -0.37 -10.30 5.68
CA HIS A 17 0.18 -11.33 6.55
C HIS A 17 1.29 -10.73 7.42
N TRP A 18 1.61 -11.41 8.52
CA TRP A 18 2.70 -11.02 9.39
C TRP A 18 3.99 -11.75 8.99
N GLU A 19 5.08 -11.01 8.91
CA GLU A 19 6.44 -11.51 8.85
C GLU A 19 7.17 -10.98 10.10
N ASP A 20 7.36 -11.85 11.08
CA ASP A 20 7.84 -11.50 12.42
C ASP A 20 7.03 -10.36 13.07
N ASP A 21 7.62 -9.17 13.19
CA ASP A 21 7.03 -7.96 13.77
C ASP A 21 6.55 -6.95 12.72
N THR A 22 6.52 -7.35 11.45
CA THR A 22 6.15 -6.49 10.32
C THR A 22 4.86 -7.00 9.66
N LEU A 23 3.87 -6.11 9.54
CA LEU A 23 2.68 -6.38 8.73
C LEU A 23 3.00 -6.08 7.28
N VAL A 24 2.99 -7.12 6.44
CA VAL A 24 3.15 -7.00 4.99
C VAL A 24 1.77 -6.99 4.36
N VAL A 25 1.47 -5.98 3.56
CA VAL A 25 0.20 -5.84 2.84
C VAL A 25 0.47 -5.74 1.36
N GLU A 26 -0.09 -6.66 0.59
CA GLU A 26 -0.12 -6.59 -0.86
C GLU A 26 -1.49 -6.11 -1.33
N THR A 27 -1.49 -5.07 -2.15
CA THR A 27 -2.69 -4.55 -2.83
C THR A 27 -2.54 -4.74 -4.34
N THR A 28 -3.55 -5.37 -4.94
CA THR A 28 -3.66 -5.65 -6.39
C THR A 28 -5.08 -5.34 -6.87
N HIS A 29 -5.42 -5.66 -8.13
CA HIS A 29 -6.79 -5.53 -8.66
C HIS A 29 -7.34 -4.11 -8.59
N PHE A 30 -6.49 -3.11 -8.86
CA PHE A 30 -6.92 -1.72 -8.99
C PHE A 30 -7.86 -1.55 -10.19
N SER A 31 -8.78 -0.60 -10.07
CA SER A 31 -9.65 -0.14 -11.15
C SER A 31 -8.80 0.51 -12.25
N PRO A 32 -9.20 0.42 -13.52
CA PRO A 32 -8.63 1.25 -14.59
C PRO A 32 -8.81 2.77 -14.37
N ASN A 33 -9.74 3.14 -13.49
CA ASN A 33 -9.95 4.54 -13.07
C ASN A 33 -9.15 4.91 -11.82
N ALA A 34 -8.32 4.01 -11.29
CA ALA A 34 -7.35 4.39 -10.28
C ALA A 34 -6.34 5.33 -10.92
N ASP A 35 -5.99 6.41 -10.22
CA ASP A 35 -4.95 7.32 -10.67
C ASP A 35 -3.90 7.43 -9.56
N PHE A 36 -2.89 6.57 -9.67
CA PHE A 36 -1.73 6.62 -8.80
C PHE A 36 -0.51 7.03 -9.62
N ARG A 37 -0.28 8.34 -9.74
CA ARG A 37 0.90 8.91 -10.41
C ARG A 37 1.07 8.36 -11.84
N GLY A 38 -0.02 8.16 -12.57
CA GLY A 38 -0.02 7.59 -13.92
C GLY A 38 -0.06 6.05 -14.01
N ALA A 39 -0.14 5.35 -12.87
CA ALA A 39 -0.46 3.93 -12.80
C ALA A 39 -1.93 3.70 -12.43
N ALA A 40 -2.48 2.58 -12.90
CA ALA A 40 -3.89 2.23 -12.76
C ALA A 40 -4.08 0.72 -12.52
N GLU A 41 -4.73 -0.01 -13.42
CA GLU A 41 -5.13 -1.41 -13.24
C GLU A 41 -3.97 -2.41 -13.15
N ASN A 42 -2.77 -2.01 -13.61
CA ASN A 42 -1.54 -2.80 -13.59
C ASN A 42 -0.69 -2.52 -12.34
N LEU A 43 -1.14 -1.61 -11.47
CA LEU A 43 -0.48 -1.31 -10.22
C LEU A 43 -0.49 -2.51 -9.29
N ARG A 44 0.69 -2.81 -8.74
CA ARG A 44 0.88 -3.67 -7.58
C ARG A 44 1.61 -2.87 -6.51
N LEU A 45 1.03 -2.82 -5.32
CA LEU A 45 1.58 -2.11 -4.17
C LEU A 45 1.87 -3.12 -3.07
N VAL A 46 3.11 -3.14 -2.57
CA VAL A 46 3.49 -3.94 -1.40
C VAL A 46 3.97 -3.01 -0.30
N GLU A 47 3.28 -3.03 0.82
CA GLU A 47 3.49 -2.17 1.98
C GLU A 47 4.01 -3.00 3.15
N HIS A 48 4.96 -2.45 3.89
CA HIS A 48 5.51 -3.02 5.12
C HIS A 48 5.31 -2.00 6.22
N PHE A 49 4.60 -2.40 7.27
CA PHE A 49 4.35 -1.60 8.46
C PHE A 49 5.07 -2.26 9.63
N ARG A 50 6.09 -1.59 10.16
CA ARG A 50 6.89 -2.08 11.28
C ARG A 50 6.93 -1.05 12.39
N LEU A 51 6.63 -1.47 13.62
CA LEU A 51 6.80 -0.59 14.79
C LEU A 51 8.30 -0.48 15.10
N ALA A 52 8.93 0.66 14.81
CA ALA A 52 10.36 0.89 15.05
C ALA A 52 10.64 1.26 16.50
N SER A 53 9.68 1.94 17.13
CA SER A 53 9.68 2.32 18.55
C SER A 53 8.23 2.39 19.05
N PRO A 54 7.96 2.61 20.35
CA PRO A 54 6.59 2.85 20.83
C PRO A 54 5.85 3.99 20.11
N ASP A 55 6.57 4.94 19.52
CA ASP A 55 6.01 6.17 18.94
C ASP A 55 6.31 6.35 17.45
N THR A 56 7.03 5.42 16.82
CA THR A 56 7.42 5.52 15.41
C THR A 56 7.06 4.26 14.65
N LEU A 57 6.30 4.41 13.56
CA LEU A 57 5.99 3.37 12.60
C LEU A 57 6.82 3.58 11.34
N ASP A 58 7.72 2.64 11.04
CA ASP A 58 8.38 2.61 9.74
C ASP A 58 7.41 2.07 8.69
N TYR A 59 7.04 2.93 7.75
CA TYR A 59 6.22 2.59 6.60
C TYR A 59 7.07 2.55 5.35
N THR A 60 7.29 1.35 4.83
CA THR A 60 7.97 1.14 3.54
C THR A 60 6.99 0.62 2.52
N PHE A 61 6.99 1.18 1.31
CA PHE A 61 6.18 0.63 0.23
C PHE A 61 6.96 0.53 -1.06
N THR A 62 6.65 -0.51 -1.83
CA THR A 62 7.19 -0.77 -3.17
C THR A 62 6.06 -0.74 -4.17
N VAL A 63 6.25 0.04 -5.24
CA VAL A 63 5.30 0.22 -6.32
C VAL A 63 5.84 -0.47 -7.56
N THR A 64 5.01 -1.30 -8.18
CA THR A 64 5.29 -1.93 -9.47
C THR A 64 4.16 -1.62 -10.44
N ASP A 65 4.47 -0.96 -11.55
CA ASP A 65 3.61 -0.90 -12.73
C ASP A 65 4.51 -0.79 -13.97
N PRO A 66 4.68 -1.87 -14.76
CA PRO A 66 5.55 -1.86 -15.94
C PRO A 66 4.99 -1.02 -17.10
N THR A 67 3.72 -0.59 -17.04
CA THR A 67 3.13 0.32 -18.04
C THR A 67 3.48 1.77 -17.76
N THR A 68 3.87 2.09 -16.52
CA THR A 68 4.23 3.45 -16.09
C THR A 68 5.73 3.61 -15.83
N TRP A 69 6.37 2.63 -15.18
CA TRP A 69 7.80 2.69 -14.80
C TRP A 69 8.59 1.51 -15.36
N THR A 70 9.87 1.76 -15.69
CA THR A 70 10.78 0.73 -16.23
C THR A 70 11.26 -0.27 -15.18
N SER A 71 11.12 0.06 -13.90
CA SER A 71 11.47 -0.81 -12.77
C SER A 71 10.62 -0.45 -11.54
N PRO A 72 10.40 -1.40 -10.62
CA PRO A 72 9.80 -1.10 -9.33
C PRO A 72 10.62 -0.06 -8.56
N TRP A 73 9.94 0.75 -7.76
CA TRP A 73 10.59 1.71 -6.88
C TRP A 73 10.04 1.58 -5.46
N THR A 74 10.88 1.92 -4.49
CA THR A 74 10.60 1.78 -3.06
C THR A 74 10.82 3.11 -2.36
N ALA A 75 9.95 3.44 -1.40
CA ALA A 75 10.12 4.57 -0.51
C ALA A 75 9.81 4.17 0.93
N THR A 76 10.46 4.83 1.87
CA THR A 76 10.29 4.61 3.31
C THR A 76 10.02 5.93 4.01
N PHE A 77 9.04 5.94 4.89
CA PHE A 77 8.61 7.08 5.69
C PHE A 77 8.52 6.67 7.16
N PRO A 78 9.21 7.36 8.08
CA PRO A 78 8.90 7.26 9.50
C PRO A 78 7.59 8.03 9.75
N ILE A 79 6.60 7.35 10.29
CA ILE A 79 5.33 7.94 10.72
C ILE A 79 5.40 8.07 12.24
N GLU A 80 5.45 9.30 12.72
CA GLU A 80 5.45 9.60 14.15
C GLU A 80 4.02 9.59 14.71
N ARG A 81 3.88 9.07 15.93
CA ARG A 81 2.66 9.18 16.71
C ARG A 81 2.34 10.65 16.94
N ILE A 82 1.13 11.06 16.57
CA ILE A 82 0.62 12.39 16.87
C ILE A 82 -0.27 12.33 18.11
N ASP A 83 -0.08 13.29 19.02
CA ASP A 83 -0.99 13.55 20.12
C ASP A 83 -2.03 14.58 19.65
N GLY A 84 -3.27 14.15 19.47
CA GLY A 84 -4.35 15.02 19.00
C GLY A 84 -5.45 14.28 18.23
N PRO A 85 -6.48 15.00 17.77
CA PRO A 85 -7.55 14.39 16.99
C PRO A 85 -7.01 13.88 15.64
N MET A 86 -7.40 12.67 15.26
CA MET A 86 -7.22 12.19 13.89
C MET A 86 -8.22 12.92 12.99
N TYR A 87 -7.73 13.60 11.96
CA TYR A 87 -8.59 14.19 10.95
C TYR A 87 -8.87 13.17 9.85
N GLU A 88 -10.14 12.95 9.55
CA GLU A 88 -10.55 12.14 8.41
C GLU A 88 -10.42 12.98 7.13
N TYR A 89 -9.78 12.42 6.11
CA TYR A 89 -9.84 12.93 4.74
C TYR A 89 -10.76 11.98 3.96
N ALA A 90 -11.91 12.49 3.51
CA ALA A 90 -12.90 11.77 2.71
C ALA A 90 -12.77 12.11 1.22
#